data_AF-A0A954P3W1-F1
#
_entry.id   AF-A0A954P3W1-F1
#
_cell.length_a   1.000
_cell.length_b   1.000
_cell.length_c   1.000
_cell.angle_alpha   90.00
_cell.angle_beta   90.00
_cell.angle_gamma   90.00
#
_symmetry.space_group_name_H-M   'P 1'
#
loop_
_entity.id
_entity.type
_entity.pdbx_description
1 polymer ?
#
loop_
_entity_poly.entity_id
_entity_poly.type
_entity_poly.pdbx_seq_one_letter_code
_entity_poly.pdbx_strand_id
1 'polypeptide(L)'
;MVNLGIIGLGSLWETSYRDALRSLGSRLRVRAVYDTVHARAQQVATELEADAAGGVLALAGRCDVQAILVLDAGWILPAALPMLAATGKPLLVAGDPAENAPWLRQLQEDAMKRGQTIVPALDLRYAPSTFRLQELMATRLGRPQEVDLRLSLSSVMLSPASSARPGRSLAPAASGSPDAGSGGAAAASVATDRLSLLLNSGRLMSIADWCRYLLRTPPAEMDAQLITARETSAAADKRSRRDKSASETKAAETEEGTDDEGDVELHIRYTAPRGSSRGARVSIRLVCAEGPAGQSAESRPAGGANSQRALPLLPDGCSYHARITCERGSAVISGSHQIHWSSMDDNSTETEEDLRDDQPGQVVMLDHFCRRVVGGLIPVASIQDVCRSVQFVEAATSSLSTGSAVSFDQEH
;
A
#
# COMPACT_ATOMS: atom_id res chain seq x y z
N MET A 1 -3.57 -21.91 22.25
CA MET A 1 -4.44 -20.73 22.12
C MET A 1 -3.62 -19.50 22.49
N VAL A 2 -3.63 -18.44 21.68
CA VAL A 2 -2.85 -17.22 21.92
C VAL A 2 -3.74 -16.16 22.58
N ASN A 3 -3.32 -15.62 23.71
CA ASN A 3 -4.01 -14.52 24.38
C ASN A 3 -3.55 -13.17 23.83
N LEU A 4 -4.46 -12.38 23.29
CA LEU A 4 -4.18 -11.11 22.63
C LEU A 4 -4.68 -9.91 23.44
N GLY A 5 -3.94 -8.82 23.37
CA GLY A 5 -4.41 -7.48 23.70
C GLY A 5 -4.66 -6.70 22.41
N ILE A 6 -5.67 -5.83 22.39
CA ILE A 6 -5.97 -4.95 21.25
C ILE A 6 -5.78 -3.50 21.67
N ILE A 7 -5.09 -2.73 20.85
CA ILE A 7 -4.90 -1.29 20.99
C ILE A 7 -5.43 -0.62 19.74
N GLY A 8 -6.46 0.21 19.92
CA GLY A 8 -7.07 0.96 18.84
C GLY A 8 -8.21 0.24 18.15
N LEU A 9 -9.39 0.85 18.12
CA LEU A 9 -10.61 0.35 17.49
C LEU A 9 -11.08 1.33 16.41
N GLY A 10 -10.16 1.65 15.50
CA GLY A 10 -10.38 2.55 14.37
C GLY A 10 -11.11 1.91 13.20
N SER A 11 -10.92 2.47 12.00
CA SER A 11 -11.56 1.95 10.78
C SER A 11 -11.19 0.49 10.49
N LEU A 12 -9.93 0.12 10.68
CA LEU A 12 -9.43 -1.24 10.45
C LEU A 12 -10.11 -2.29 11.34
N TRP A 13 -10.52 -1.91 12.54
CA TRP A 13 -11.28 -2.81 13.42
C TRP A 13 -12.60 -3.21 12.76
N GLU A 14 -13.39 -2.22 12.32
CA GLU A 14 -14.71 -2.46 11.74
C GLU A 14 -14.64 -3.12 10.37
N THR A 15 -13.65 -2.76 9.54
CA THR A 15 -13.60 -3.24 8.16
C THR A 15 -12.95 -4.61 8.01
N SER A 16 -11.97 -4.95 8.85
CA SER A 16 -11.08 -6.09 8.55
C SER A 16 -10.78 -6.99 9.76
N TYR A 17 -10.49 -6.43 10.93
CA TYR A 17 -9.97 -7.21 12.05
C TYR A 17 -11.03 -7.86 12.92
N ARG A 18 -12.22 -7.25 13.07
CA ARG A 18 -13.31 -7.80 13.87
C ARG A 18 -13.74 -9.19 13.39
N ASP A 19 -14.01 -9.33 12.10
CA ASP A 19 -14.43 -10.60 11.51
C ASP A 19 -13.27 -11.60 11.44
N ALA A 20 -12.05 -11.13 11.18
CA ALA A 20 -10.87 -12.00 11.16
C ALA A 20 -10.60 -12.64 12.54
N LEU A 21 -10.73 -11.87 13.62
CA LEU A 21 -10.60 -12.38 14.99
C LEU A 21 -11.73 -13.36 15.34
N ARG A 22 -12.96 -13.08 14.89
CA ARG A 22 -14.09 -14.01 15.07
C ARG A 22 -13.83 -15.35 14.36
N SER A 23 -13.33 -15.32 13.12
CA SER A 23 -12.98 -16.51 12.36
C SER A 23 -11.89 -17.35 13.03
N LEU A 24 -10.98 -16.71 13.79
CA LEU A 24 -9.86 -17.37 14.46
C LEU A 24 -10.14 -17.71 15.94
N GLY A 25 -11.37 -17.51 16.44
CA GLY A 25 -11.71 -17.62 17.87
C GLY A 25 -11.40 -18.97 18.54
N SER A 26 -11.24 -20.06 17.77
CA SER A 26 -10.78 -21.35 18.32
C SER A 26 -9.28 -21.39 18.64
N ARG A 27 -8.49 -20.47 18.06
CA ARG A 27 -7.02 -20.44 18.16
C ARG A 27 -6.50 -19.27 18.98
N LEU A 28 -7.27 -18.20 19.11
CA LEU A 28 -6.91 -17.01 19.87
C LEU A 28 -8.02 -16.57 20.81
N ARG A 29 -7.66 -15.77 21.81
CA ARG A 29 -8.62 -15.14 22.72
C ARG A 29 -8.15 -13.72 23.02
N VAL A 30 -9.05 -12.75 22.91
CA VAL A 30 -8.77 -11.37 23.34
C VAL A 30 -8.96 -11.30 24.86
N ARG A 31 -7.98 -10.73 25.56
CA ARG A 31 -7.98 -10.58 27.03
C ARG A 31 -8.18 -9.14 27.49
N ALA A 32 -7.70 -8.20 26.69
CA ALA A 32 -7.83 -6.79 26.99
C ALA A 32 -7.96 -5.96 25.71
N VAL A 33 -8.74 -4.90 25.79
CA VAL A 33 -8.95 -3.95 24.71
C VAL A 33 -8.72 -2.54 25.25
N TYR A 34 -7.95 -1.75 24.52
CA TYR A 34 -7.75 -0.33 24.78
C TYR A 34 -8.15 0.47 23.54
N ASP A 35 -8.83 1.58 23.76
CA ASP A 35 -9.12 2.60 22.77
C ASP A 35 -9.07 3.98 23.44
N THR A 36 -8.78 5.03 22.67
CA THR A 36 -8.78 6.40 23.19
C THR A 36 -10.17 6.83 23.67
N VAL A 37 -11.22 6.30 23.04
CA VAL A 37 -12.60 6.43 23.47
C VAL A 37 -12.95 5.24 24.36
N HIS A 38 -12.79 5.39 25.68
CA HIS A 38 -12.96 4.30 26.64
C HIS A 38 -14.31 3.58 26.52
N ALA A 39 -15.40 4.30 26.23
CA ALA A 39 -16.72 3.69 26.01
C ALA A 39 -16.72 2.69 24.84
N ARG A 40 -15.97 2.97 23.77
CA ARG A 40 -15.80 2.06 22.62
C ARG A 40 -15.02 0.81 23.05
N ALA A 41 -13.95 0.98 23.84
CA ALA A 41 -13.20 -0.13 24.40
C ALA A 41 -14.07 -1.03 25.29
N GLN A 42 -14.92 -0.46 26.15
CA GLN A 42 -15.87 -1.20 26.99
C GLN A 42 -16.87 -2.01 26.17
N GLN A 43 -17.43 -1.41 25.12
CA GLN A 43 -18.38 -2.09 24.25
C GLN A 43 -17.75 -3.31 23.57
N VAL A 44 -16.59 -3.14 22.94
CA VAL A 44 -15.89 -4.23 22.25
C VAL A 44 -15.34 -5.27 23.23
N ALA A 45 -14.83 -4.85 24.39
CA ALA A 45 -14.38 -5.77 25.43
C ALA A 45 -15.53 -6.67 25.91
N THR A 46 -16.74 -6.12 26.06
CA THR A 46 -17.94 -6.90 26.42
C THR A 46 -18.29 -7.91 25.33
N GLU A 47 -18.27 -7.52 24.06
CA GLU A 47 -18.52 -8.42 22.92
C GLU A 47 -17.52 -9.59 22.88
N LEU A 48 -16.27 -9.35 23.24
CA LEU A 48 -15.18 -10.32 23.17
C LEU A 48 -14.94 -11.08 24.48
N GLU A 49 -15.75 -10.86 25.52
CA GLU A 49 -15.55 -11.39 26.87
C GLU A 49 -14.13 -11.10 27.41
N ALA A 50 -13.70 -9.84 27.25
CA ALA A 50 -12.39 -9.30 27.59
C ALA A 50 -12.52 -8.09 28.53
N ASP A 51 -11.39 -7.58 29.01
CA ASP A 51 -11.36 -6.38 29.87
C ASP A 51 -11.08 -5.10 29.08
N ALA A 52 -11.80 -4.02 29.38
CA ALA A 52 -11.43 -2.69 28.90
C ALA A 52 -10.26 -2.13 29.73
N ALA A 53 -9.09 -1.99 29.11
CA ALA A 53 -7.90 -1.48 29.79
C ALA A 53 -7.96 0.05 29.94
N GLY A 54 -7.50 0.56 31.09
CA GLY A 54 -7.42 1.99 31.37
C GLY A 54 -6.27 2.73 30.68
N GLY A 55 -5.38 2.01 29.98
CA GLY A 55 -4.23 2.60 29.30
C GLY A 55 -3.43 1.58 28.49
N VAL A 56 -2.69 2.08 27.50
CA VAL A 56 -1.79 1.28 26.64
C VAL A 56 -0.80 0.46 27.45
N LEU A 57 -0.09 1.09 28.40
CA LEU A 57 0.87 0.40 29.25
C LEU A 57 0.22 -0.55 30.25
N ALA A 58 -0.98 -0.22 30.74
CA ALA A 58 -1.72 -1.10 31.64
C ALA A 58 -2.09 -2.40 30.92
N LEU A 59 -2.56 -2.32 29.66
CA LEU A 59 -2.81 -3.48 28.81
C LEU A 59 -1.52 -4.26 28.54
N ALA A 60 -0.44 -3.56 28.17
CA ALA A 60 0.83 -4.20 27.84
C ALA A 60 1.49 -4.87 29.06
N GLY A 61 1.26 -4.39 30.28
CA GLY A 61 1.78 -4.96 31.52
C GLY A 61 1.06 -6.22 32.01
N ARG A 62 -0.11 -6.57 31.45
CA ARG A 62 -0.89 -7.72 31.92
C ARG A 62 -0.18 -9.05 31.70
N CYS A 63 -0.10 -9.91 32.70
CA CYS A 63 0.56 -11.23 32.56
C CYS A 63 -0.25 -12.23 31.71
N ASP A 64 -1.56 -12.03 31.56
CA ASP A 64 -2.43 -12.91 30.77
C ASP A 64 -2.46 -12.57 29.26
N VAL A 65 -1.89 -11.44 28.85
CA VAL A 65 -1.74 -11.01 27.45
C VAL A 65 -0.38 -11.47 26.91
N GLN A 66 -0.36 -12.32 25.90
CA GLN A 66 0.86 -12.87 25.30
C GLN A 66 1.38 -12.04 24.12
N ALA A 67 0.49 -11.42 23.34
CA ALA A 67 0.84 -10.58 22.21
C ALA A 67 -0.17 -9.44 22.04
N ILE A 68 0.21 -8.40 21.30
CA ILE A 68 -0.60 -7.18 21.16
C ILE A 68 -0.83 -6.86 19.68
N LEU A 69 -2.10 -6.61 19.33
CA LEU A 69 -2.49 -6.05 18.05
C LEU A 69 -2.65 -4.54 18.20
N VAL A 70 -1.96 -3.78 17.37
CA VAL A 70 -2.04 -2.32 17.30
C VAL A 70 -2.71 -1.97 15.98
N LEU A 71 -4.02 -1.76 16.02
CA LEU A 71 -4.83 -1.61 14.80
C LEU A 71 -4.92 -0.16 14.35
N ASP A 72 -5.20 0.74 15.29
CA ASP A 72 -5.25 2.18 15.01
C ASP A 72 -4.99 2.95 16.30
N ALA A 73 -3.77 3.45 16.49
CA ALA A 73 -3.48 4.32 17.61
C ALA A 73 -3.53 5.81 17.22
N GLY A 74 -3.91 6.15 15.97
CA GLY A 74 -3.84 7.51 15.44
C GLY A 74 -2.53 8.20 15.81
N TRP A 75 -2.64 9.41 16.36
CA TRP A 75 -1.52 10.22 16.83
C TRP A 75 -0.69 9.59 17.97
N ILE A 76 -1.19 8.55 18.65
CA ILE A 76 -0.49 7.90 19.76
C ILE A 76 0.57 6.93 19.24
N LEU A 77 0.42 6.39 18.02
CA LEU A 77 1.27 5.29 17.53
C LEU A 77 2.77 5.61 17.58
N PRO A 78 3.25 6.78 17.09
CA PRO A 78 4.68 7.08 17.07
C PRO A 78 5.29 7.16 18.48
N ALA A 79 4.52 7.63 19.46
CA ALA A 79 4.98 7.76 20.84
C ALA A 79 4.84 6.44 21.62
N ALA A 80 3.77 5.68 21.39
CA ALA A 80 3.47 4.47 22.14
C ALA A 80 4.24 3.24 21.63
N LEU A 81 4.58 3.16 20.34
CA LEU A 81 5.19 1.95 19.79
C LEU A 81 6.56 1.65 20.43
N PRO A 82 7.48 2.61 20.65
CA PRO A 82 8.72 2.36 21.39
C PRO A 82 8.47 1.86 22.82
N MET A 83 7.47 2.42 23.50
CA MET A 83 7.11 2.01 24.87
C MET A 83 6.52 0.60 24.91
N LEU A 84 5.67 0.26 23.94
CA LEU A 84 5.13 -1.08 23.75
C LEU A 84 6.22 -2.08 23.42
N ALA A 85 7.14 -1.72 22.53
CA ALA A 85 8.28 -2.54 22.18
C ALA A 85 9.15 -2.84 23.41
N ALA A 86 9.38 -1.84 24.27
CA ALA A 86 10.14 -2.02 25.51
C ALA A 86 9.56 -3.09 26.46
N THR A 87 8.28 -3.45 26.34
CA THR A 87 7.67 -4.55 27.12
C THR A 87 8.10 -5.94 26.69
N GLY A 88 8.74 -6.09 25.52
CA GLY A 88 9.20 -7.37 24.99
C GLY A 88 8.11 -8.28 24.42
N LYS A 89 6.83 -7.88 24.48
CA LYS A 89 5.73 -8.68 23.92
C LYS A 89 5.72 -8.62 22.40
N PRO A 90 5.39 -9.71 21.69
CA PRO A 90 5.18 -9.67 20.26
C PRO A 90 4.09 -8.67 19.86
N LEU A 91 4.34 -7.91 18.81
CA LEU A 91 3.44 -6.87 18.30
C LEU A 91 3.06 -7.15 16.84
N LEU A 92 1.80 -6.96 16.49
CA LEU A 92 1.35 -6.76 15.11
C LEU A 92 0.85 -5.33 14.96
N VAL A 93 1.35 -4.59 13.97
CA VAL A 93 1.09 -3.16 13.77
C VAL A 93 0.38 -2.96 12.44
N ALA A 94 -0.91 -2.65 12.46
CA ALA A 94 -1.74 -2.54 11.25
C ALA A 94 -1.74 -1.16 10.59
N GLY A 95 -1.38 -0.11 11.33
CA GLY A 95 -1.23 1.24 10.80
C GLY A 95 0.11 1.47 10.10
N ASP A 96 0.26 2.64 9.48
CA ASP A 96 1.52 3.08 8.87
C ASP A 96 2.57 3.40 9.95
N PRO A 97 3.59 2.55 10.16
CA PRO A 97 4.60 2.81 11.16
C PRO A 97 5.63 3.86 10.70
N ALA A 98 5.56 4.30 9.43
CA ALA A 98 6.60 5.09 8.79
C ALA A 98 6.31 6.60 8.71
N GLU A 99 5.20 7.07 9.27
CA GLU A 99 5.06 8.48 9.63
C GLU A 99 6.16 8.83 10.66
N ASN A 100 7.32 9.29 10.15
CA ASN A 100 8.58 9.63 10.83
C ASN A 100 9.60 8.48 10.94
N ALA A 101 10.29 8.18 9.84
CA ALA A 101 11.36 7.17 9.68
C ALA A 101 12.51 7.06 10.71
N PRO A 102 13.01 8.12 11.41
CA PRO A 102 14.30 8.03 12.11
C PRO A 102 14.35 6.98 13.23
N TRP A 103 13.24 6.74 13.91
CA TRP A 103 13.17 5.82 15.05
C TRP A 103 12.91 4.37 14.65
N LEU A 104 12.48 4.09 13.40
CA LEU A 104 12.22 2.71 12.94
C LEU A 104 13.47 1.85 12.91
N ARG A 105 14.60 2.41 12.51
CA ARG A 105 15.90 1.73 12.55
C ARG A 105 16.29 1.36 13.98
N GLN A 106 16.17 2.31 14.91
CA GLN A 106 16.43 2.04 16.32
C GLN A 106 15.47 0.98 16.89
N LEU A 107 14.18 1.05 16.56
CA LEU A 107 13.19 0.05 16.95
C LEU A 107 13.57 -1.35 16.45
N GLN A 108 13.99 -1.46 15.19
CA GLN A 108 14.43 -2.73 14.61
C GLN A 108 15.65 -3.29 15.34
N GLU A 109 16.67 -2.48 15.57
CA GLU A 109 17.86 -2.90 16.31
C GLU A 109 17.52 -3.37 17.72
N ASP A 110 16.68 -2.62 18.44
CA ASP A 110 16.26 -2.95 19.80
C ASP A 110 15.42 -4.23 19.85
N ALA A 111 14.51 -4.40 18.89
CA ALA A 111 13.71 -5.62 18.74
C ALA A 111 14.61 -6.84 18.45
N MET A 112 15.61 -6.70 17.58
CA MET A 112 16.59 -7.75 17.27
C MET A 112 17.42 -8.12 18.49
N LYS A 113 17.96 -7.14 19.23
CA LYS A 113 18.74 -7.37 20.47
C LYS A 113 17.94 -8.14 21.53
N ARG A 114 16.62 -7.94 21.56
CA ARG A 114 15.69 -8.59 22.51
C ARG A 114 15.10 -9.91 22.00
N GLY A 115 15.31 -10.27 20.73
CA GLY A 115 14.61 -11.39 20.10
C GLY A 115 13.09 -11.18 20.00
N GLN A 116 12.63 -9.93 20.01
CA GLN A 116 11.22 -9.57 19.98
C GLN A 116 10.67 -9.64 18.55
N THR A 117 9.45 -10.14 18.41
CA THR A 117 8.74 -10.17 17.13
C THR A 117 7.86 -8.93 16.98
N ILE A 118 8.16 -8.09 16.00
CA ILE A 118 7.32 -6.95 15.61
C ILE A 118 6.96 -7.10 14.13
N VAL A 119 5.68 -7.31 13.84
CA VAL A 119 5.14 -7.59 12.52
C VAL A 119 4.35 -6.38 12.02
N PRO A 120 4.86 -5.62 11.04
CA PRO A 120 4.04 -4.63 10.35
C PRO A 120 3.02 -5.33 9.44
N ALA A 121 1.80 -4.78 9.34
CA ALA A 121 0.79 -5.27 8.42
C ALA A 121 1.11 -4.78 7.01
N LEU A 122 1.72 -5.67 6.24
CA LEU A 122 1.99 -5.46 4.82
C LEU A 122 0.95 -6.28 4.05
N ASP A 123 -0.30 -5.82 4.10
CA ASP A 123 -1.51 -6.58 3.71
C ASP A 123 -1.42 -7.17 2.30
N LEU A 124 -0.78 -6.48 1.36
CA LEU A 124 -0.57 -6.95 -0.01
C LEU A 124 0.16 -8.31 -0.07
N ARG A 125 1.02 -8.63 0.91
CA ARG A 125 1.70 -9.95 0.96
C ARG A 125 0.74 -11.10 1.24
N TYR A 126 -0.35 -10.83 1.93
CA TYR A 126 -1.30 -11.83 2.39
C TYR A 126 -2.58 -11.86 1.54
N ALA A 127 -2.66 -11.05 0.49
CA ALA A 127 -3.78 -11.07 -0.44
C ALA A 127 -3.91 -12.45 -1.12
N PRO A 128 -5.12 -12.98 -1.30
CA PRO A 128 -5.35 -14.21 -2.07
C PRO A 128 -4.71 -14.17 -3.45
N SER A 129 -4.86 -13.06 -4.18
CA SER A 129 -4.24 -12.86 -5.50
C SER A 129 -2.71 -12.93 -5.45
N THR A 130 -2.08 -12.44 -4.37
CA THR A 130 -0.63 -12.55 -4.17
C THR A 130 -0.19 -13.99 -3.91
N PHE A 131 -0.90 -14.73 -3.05
CA PHE A 131 -0.59 -16.14 -2.82
C PHE A 131 -0.76 -16.97 -4.08
N ARG A 132 -1.84 -16.73 -4.83
CA ARG A 132 -2.08 -17.41 -6.10
C ARG A 132 -1.00 -17.09 -7.12
N LEU A 133 -0.58 -15.84 -7.23
CA LEU A 133 0.54 -15.44 -8.08
C LEU A 133 1.83 -16.19 -7.69
N GLN A 134 2.14 -16.32 -6.41
CA GLN A 134 3.33 -17.04 -5.96
C GLN A 134 3.28 -18.52 -6.33
N GLU A 135 2.12 -19.17 -6.18
CA GLU A 135 1.91 -20.54 -6.61
C GLU A 135 2.13 -20.67 -8.13
N LEU A 136 1.55 -19.76 -8.91
CA LEU A 136 1.70 -19.74 -10.37
C LEU A 136 3.16 -19.49 -10.79
N MET A 137 3.88 -18.60 -10.13
CA MET A 137 5.32 -18.37 -10.37
C MET A 137 6.14 -19.63 -10.08
N ALA A 138 5.80 -20.35 -9.01
CA ALA A 138 6.50 -21.57 -8.61
C ALA A 138 6.22 -22.76 -9.55
N THR A 139 5.01 -22.84 -10.12
CA THR A 139 4.54 -24.03 -10.83
C THR A 139 4.42 -23.85 -12.35
N ARG A 140 3.97 -22.69 -12.83
CA ARG A 140 3.66 -22.45 -14.25
C ARG A 140 4.51 -21.34 -14.87
N LEU A 141 4.40 -20.12 -14.35
CA LEU A 141 4.92 -18.89 -14.97
C LEU A 141 6.43 -18.73 -14.87
N GLY A 142 7.08 -19.33 -13.88
CA GLY A 142 8.52 -19.18 -13.64
C GLY A 142 8.88 -17.86 -12.95
N ARG A 143 10.14 -17.45 -13.06
CA ARG A 143 10.64 -16.26 -12.34
C ARG A 143 10.11 -14.95 -12.95
N PRO A 144 9.85 -13.92 -12.13
CA PRO A 144 9.40 -12.62 -12.63
C PRO A 144 10.56 -11.87 -13.29
N GLN A 145 10.27 -11.19 -14.40
CA GLN A 145 11.22 -10.41 -15.19
C GLN A 145 10.84 -8.92 -15.21
N GLU A 146 9.54 -8.62 -15.27
CA GLU A 146 9.05 -7.25 -15.29
C GLU A 146 7.79 -7.12 -14.44
N VAL A 147 7.68 -6.02 -13.69
CA VAL A 147 6.48 -5.65 -12.93
C VAL A 147 6.08 -4.25 -13.35
N ASP A 148 4.94 -4.12 -14.03
CA ASP A 148 4.33 -2.84 -14.41
C ASP A 148 3.12 -2.57 -13.52
N LEU A 149 3.19 -1.50 -12.73
CA LEU A 149 2.20 -1.15 -11.72
C LEU A 149 1.55 0.16 -12.07
N ARG A 150 0.22 0.17 -12.07
CA ARG A 150 -0.58 1.38 -12.19
C ARG A 150 -1.36 1.59 -10.93
N LEU A 151 -1.28 2.80 -10.41
CA LEU A 151 -1.94 3.20 -9.19
C LEU A 151 -2.82 4.39 -9.48
N SER A 152 -4.12 4.20 -9.26
CA SER A 152 -5.13 5.22 -9.45
C SER A 152 -5.61 5.69 -8.09
N LEU A 153 -5.46 6.99 -7.86
CA LEU A 153 -5.76 7.63 -6.60
C LEU A 153 -7.04 8.45 -6.73
N SER A 154 -7.97 8.28 -5.78
CA SER A 154 -9.17 9.12 -5.73
C SER A 154 -8.85 10.49 -5.10
N SER A 155 -9.20 11.57 -5.80
CA SER A 155 -8.93 12.98 -5.43
C SER A 155 -9.47 13.38 -4.04
N VAL A 156 -10.52 12.71 -3.53
CA VAL A 156 -11.15 12.96 -2.21
C VAL A 156 -10.19 12.80 -1.02
N MET A 157 -9.07 12.08 -1.19
CA MET A 157 -8.11 11.75 -0.13
C MET A 157 -6.87 12.68 -0.10
N LEU A 158 -6.69 13.55 -1.09
CA LEU A 158 -5.52 14.44 -1.20
C LEU A 158 -5.77 15.84 -0.61
N SER A 159 -6.91 16.03 0.06
CA SER A 159 -7.20 17.28 0.77
C SER A 159 -6.42 17.27 2.10
N PRO A 160 -5.58 18.27 2.40
CA PRO A 160 -4.99 18.40 3.73
C PRO A 160 -6.14 18.72 4.69
N ALA A 161 -6.72 17.70 5.32
CA ALA A 161 -7.78 17.89 6.29
C ALA A 161 -7.18 18.61 7.51
N SER A 162 -7.43 19.93 7.54
CA SER A 162 -7.68 20.73 8.74
C SER A 162 -6.80 20.40 9.94
N SER A 163 -5.60 21.00 9.98
CA SER A 163 -4.95 21.25 11.25
C SER A 163 -5.87 22.16 12.08
N ALA A 164 -6.65 21.58 12.98
CA ALA A 164 -7.38 22.33 13.99
C ALA A 164 -6.35 23.05 14.89
N ARG A 165 -6.04 24.30 14.57
CA ARG A 165 -5.40 25.24 15.50
C ARG A 165 -6.49 25.89 16.36
N PRO A 166 -6.47 25.76 17.69
CA PRO A 166 -7.27 26.61 18.54
C PRO A 166 -6.49 27.91 18.80
N GLY A 167 -7.05 29.05 18.37
CA GLY A 167 -6.76 30.35 19.00
C GLY A 167 -6.37 31.51 18.07
N ARG A 168 -7.24 32.55 18.13
CA ARG A 168 -7.02 33.99 17.83
C ARG A 168 -6.89 34.39 16.35
N SER A 169 -7.42 35.52 15.87
CA SER A 169 -8.18 36.65 16.42
C SER A 169 -8.75 37.47 15.25
N LEU A 170 -9.81 38.24 15.49
CA LEU A 170 -10.53 39.11 14.54
C LEU A 170 -9.69 40.22 13.85
N ALA A 171 -10.15 40.53 12.61
CA ALA A 171 -10.18 41.79 11.86
C ALA A 171 -9.04 42.14 10.86
N PRO A 172 -9.28 43.05 9.88
CA PRO A 172 -10.38 43.09 8.91
C PRO A 172 -9.89 43.23 7.44
N ALA A 173 -10.86 43.16 6.52
CA ALA A 173 -10.74 43.11 5.06
C ALA A 173 -9.97 44.28 4.40
N ALA A 174 -9.18 43.95 3.38
CA ALA A 174 -8.77 44.86 2.31
C ALA A 174 -9.03 44.20 0.95
N SER A 175 -9.80 44.91 0.15
CA SER A 175 -10.21 44.61 -1.23
C SER A 175 -9.06 44.76 -2.22
N GLY A 176 -8.88 43.78 -3.11
CA GLY A 176 -8.05 43.88 -4.31
C GLY A 176 -8.52 42.86 -5.35
N SER A 177 -8.90 43.34 -6.54
CA SER A 177 -9.42 42.59 -7.69
C SER A 177 -8.39 41.62 -8.31
N PRO A 178 -8.83 40.60 -9.09
CA PRO A 178 -7.96 39.54 -9.58
C PRO A 178 -7.33 39.89 -10.93
N ASP A 179 -6.00 39.82 -11.02
CA ASP A 179 -5.28 39.75 -12.29
C ASP A 179 -5.26 38.31 -12.81
N ALA A 180 -5.78 38.14 -14.03
CA ALA A 180 -5.75 36.90 -14.80
C ALA A 180 -4.38 36.72 -15.45
N GLY A 181 -3.69 35.59 -15.19
CA GLY A 181 -2.46 35.25 -15.91
C GLY A 181 -1.47 34.25 -15.29
N SER A 182 -1.80 33.51 -14.22
CA SER A 182 -0.84 32.61 -13.53
C SER A 182 -1.28 31.15 -13.33
N GLY A 183 -2.38 30.72 -13.95
CA GLY A 183 -3.01 29.42 -13.67
C GLY A 183 -2.12 28.19 -13.90
N GLY A 184 -1.24 28.21 -14.93
CA GLY A 184 -0.43 27.04 -15.29
C GLY A 184 0.73 26.72 -14.34
N ALA A 185 1.38 27.73 -13.75
CA ALA A 185 2.49 27.52 -12.82
C ALA A 185 2.01 27.11 -11.42
N ALA A 186 0.85 27.61 -11.01
CA ALA A 186 0.20 27.23 -9.75
C ALA A 186 -0.28 25.77 -9.79
N ALA A 187 -0.89 25.33 -10.89
CA ALA A 187 -1.33 23.93 -11.06
C ALA A 187 -0.16 22.93 -11.02
N ALA A 188 0.96 23.24 -11.68
CA ALA A 188 2.16 22.40 -11.65
C ALA A 188 2.81 22.32 -10.25
N SER A 189 2.80 23.43 -9.50
CA SER A 189 3.27 23.44 -8.09
C SER A 189 2.39 22.59 -7.18
N VAL A 190 1.06 22.69 -7.34
CA VAL A 190 0.08 21.90 -6.56
C VAL A 190 0.18 20.40 -6.87
N ALA A 191 0.38 20.02 -8.13
CA ALA A 191 0.61 18.63 -8.51
C ALA A 191 1.92 18.07 -7.92
N THR A 192 2.97 18.90 -7.86
CA THR A 192 4.27 18.54 -7.25
C THR A 192 4.16 18.34 -5.74
N ASP A 193 3.40 19.19 -5.04
CA ASP A 193 3.13 19.04 -3.61
C ASP A 193 2.29 17.78 -3.31
N ARG A 194 1.29 17.49 -4.15
CA ARG A 194 0.48 16.26 -4.04
C ARG A 194 1.30 15.00 -4.24
N LEU A 195 2.20 14.99 -5.22
CA LEU A 195 3.12 13.86 -5.43
C LEU A 195 4.14 13.72 -4.30
N SER A 196 4.55 14.83 -3.69
CA SER A 196 5.39 14.81 -2.48
C SER A 196 4.67 14.18 -1.28
N LEU A 197 3.37 14.45 -1.12
CA LEU A 197 2.53 13.79 -0.12
C LEU A 197 2.35 12.29 -0.43
N LEU A 198 2.28 11.91 -1.70
CA LEU A 198 2.14 10.52 -2.13
C LEU A 198 3.43 9.71 -1.95
N LEU A 199 4.58 10.31 -2.24
CA LEU A 199 5.88 9.72 -1.95
C LEU A 199 6.00 9.36 -0.47
N ASN A 200 5.55 10.27 0.40
CA ASN A 200 5.57 10.06 1.85
C ASN A 200 4.37 9.27 2.40
N SER A 201 3.54 8.66 1.54
CA SER A 201 2.41 7.87 1.99
C SER A 201 2.80 6.41 2.26
N GLY A 202 2.25 5.81 3.32
CA GLY A 202 2.38 4.37 3.58
C GLY A 202 1.88 3.48 2.44
N ARG A 203 1.11 4.02 1.49
CA ARG A 203 0.63 3.31 0.30
C ARG A 203 1.77 2.99 -0.65
N LEU A 204 2.62 3.96 -0.97
CA LEU A 204 3.78 3.73 -1.82
C LEU A 204 4.76 2.77 -1.14
N MET A 205 4.92 2.89 0.19
CA MET A 205 5.76 1.98 0.97
C MET A 205 5.26 0.53 0.95
N SER A 206 3.94 0.33 1.05
CA SER A 206 3.31 -1.00 0.95
C SER A 206 3.53 -1.63 -0.42
N ILE A 207 3.52 -0.81 -1.49
CA ILE A 207 3.74 -1.30 -2.85
C ILE A 207 5.22 -1.56 -3.12
N ALA A 208 6.10 -0.67 -2.68
CA ALA A 208 7.54 -0.88 -2.72
C ALA A 208 7.92 -2.19 -2.01
N ASP A 209 7.31 -2.44 -0.85
CA ASP A 209 7.47 -3.70 -0.14
C ASP A 209 6.97 -4.88 -0.97
N TRP A 210 5.76 -4.80 -1.51
CA TRP A 210 5.16 -5.87 -2.29
C TRP A 210 5.98 -6.23 -3.54
N CYS A 211 6.48 -5.23 -4.28
CA CYS A 211 7.38 -5.44 -5.41
C CYS A 211 8.64 -6.20 -4.98
N ARG A 212 9.27 -5.78 -3.88
CA ARG A 212 10.46 -6.44 -3.33
C ARG A 212 10.15 -7.85 -2.83
N TYR A 213 8.97 -8.06 -2.25
CA TYR A 213 8.49 -9.35 -1.80
C TYR A 213 8.31 -10.34 -2.97
N LEU A 214 7.73 -9.88 -4.09
CA LEU A 214 7.57 -10.67 -5.31
C LEU A 214 8.92 -10.99 -5.98
N LEU A 215 9.77 -9.98 -6.14
CA LEU A 215 11.05 -10.13 -6.85
C LEU A 215 12.13 -10.80 -5.98
N ARG A 216 11.97 -10.80 -4.67
CA ARG A 216 12.97 -11.28 -3.68
C ARG A 216 14.33 -10.60 -3.79
N THR A 217 14.37 -9.40 -4.36
CA THR A 217 15.61 -8.63 -4.57
C THR A 217 15.42 -7.17 -4.19
N PRO A 218 16.40 -6.54 -3.52
CA PRO A 218 16.38 -5.08 -3.36
C PRO A 218 16.58 -4.39 -4.72
N PRO A 219 16.15 -3.14 -4.89
CA PRO A 219 16.54 -2.31 -6.03
C PRO A 219 18.06 -2.07 -6.03
N ALA A 220 18.68 -1.97 -7.21
CA ALA A 220 20.10 -1.62 -7.38
C ALA A 220 20.27 -0.16 -7.86
N GLU A 221 19.46 0.25 -8.83
CA GLU A 221 19.41 1.63 -9.33
C GLU A 221 17.95 2.04 -9.43
N MET A 222 17.68 3.33 -9.20
CA MET A 222 16.36 3.89 -9.34
C MET A 222 16.35 5.23 -10.04
N ASP A 223 15.40 5.35 -10.95
CA ASP A 223 15.13 6.51 -11.79
C ASP A 223 13.67 6.89 -11.59
N ALA A 224 13.43 8.07 -11.03
CA ALA A 224 12.10 8.59 -10.79
C ALA A 224 11.91 9.88 -11.61
N GLN A 225 10.86 9.90 -12.43
CA GLN A 225 10.60 10.97 -13.40
C GLN A 225 9.15 11.43 -13.31
N LEU A 226 8.97 12.75 -13.28
CA LEU A 226 7.68 13.38 -13.43
C LEU A 226 7.37 13.53 -14.91
N ILE A 227 6.25 12.99 -15.36
CA ILE A 227 5.81 13.09 -16.75
C ILE A 227 4.48 13.83 -16.78
N THR A 228 4.40 14.89 -17.58
CA THR A 228 3.14 15.63 -17.80
C THR A 228 2.43 15.12 -19.05
N ALA A 229 1.10 15.18 -19.09
CA ALA A 229 0.28 14.68 -20.21
C ALA A 229 0.69 15.19 -21.62
N ARG A 230 1.38 16.34 -21.72
CA ARG A 230 1.91 16.84 -23.02
C ARG A 230 3.06 15.98 -23.58
N GLU A 231 3.82 15.31 -22.71
CA GLU A 231 4.99 14.51 -23.11
C GLU A 231 4.62 13.07 -23.48
N THR A 232 3.56 12.51 -22.88
CA THR A 232 3.04 11.17 -23.17
C THR A 232 2.46 11.08 -24.58
N SER A 233 1.73 12.11 -25.03
CA SER A 233 1.18 12.20 -26.39
C SER A 233 2.29 12.24 -27.46
N ALA A 234 3.36 13.02 -27.24
CA ALA A 234 4.48 13.11 -28.19
C ALA A 234 5.33 11.81 -28.25
N ALA A 235 5.45 11.08 -27.15
CA ALA A 235 6.15 9.80 -27.09
C ALA A 235 5.33 8.65 -27.70
N ALA A 236 4.02 8.62 -27.45
CA ALA A 236 3.09 7.66 -28.06
C ALA A 236 3.01 7.86 -29.59
N ASP A 237 2.98 9.11 -30.06
CA ASP A 237 2.91 9.43 -31.49
C ASP A 237 4.22 9.10 -32.23
N LYS A 238 5.38 9.23 -31.57
CA LYS A 238 6.67 8.73 -32.10
C LYS A 238 6.74 7.19 -32.17
N ARG A 239 6.13 6.47 -31.24
CA ARG A 239 6.06 4.99 -31.23
C ARG A 239 5.09 4.49 -32.31
N SER A 240 3.95 5.16 -32.47
CA SER A 240 2.96 4.87 -33.54
C SER A 240 3.54 5.11 -34.94
N ARG A 241 4.34 6.17 -35.13
CA ARG A 241 5.04 6.44 -36.41
C ARG A 241 6.15 5.45 -36.74
N ARG A 242 6.71 4.75 -35.75
CA ARG A 242 7.73 3.72 -35.98
C ARG A 242 7.13 2.38 -36.42
N ASP A 243 5.90 2.08 -35.97
CA ASP A 243 5.15 0.89 -36.38
C ASP A 243 4.30 1.13 -37.66
N LYS A 244 3.97 2.39 -38.01
CA LYS A 244 3.21 2.75 -39.22
C LYS A 244 4.05 3.02 -40.48
N SER A 245 5.35 2.73 -40.49
CA SER A 245 6.16 2.78 -41.72
C SER A 245 5.88 1.64 -42.72
N ALA A 246 4.81 0.87 -42.49
CA ALA A 246 4.28 -0.11 -43.43
C ALA A 246 2.73 -0.08 -43.53
N SER A 247 2.14 1.07 -43.89
CA SER A 247 0.96 1.12 -44.80
C SER A 247 0.44 2.56 -44.91
N GLU A 248 0.27 3.01 -46.14
CA GLU A 248 -0.18 4.35 -46.52
C GLU A 248 -1.68 4.64 -46.26
N THR A 249 -1.92 5.88 -45.80
CA THR A 249 -2.93 6.87 -46.22
C THR A 249 -4.43 6.52 -46.22
N LYS A 250 -5.24 7.18 -45.37
CA LYS A 250 -6.08 8.36 -45.73
C LYS A 250 -7.02 8.83 -44.58
N ALA A 251 -7.23 10.15 -44.59
CA ALA A 251 -8.37 10.96 -44.10
C ALA A 251 -8.48 11.24 -42.60
N ALA A 252 -8.42 12.55 -42.33
CA ALA A 252 -8.54 13.22 -41.05
C ALA A 252 -9.99 13.66 -40.80
N GLU A 253 -10.46 13.49 -39.57
CA GLU A 253 -11.51 14.31 -38.98
C GLU A 253 -10.98 14.87 -37.66
N THR A 254 -11.10 16.18 -37.54
CA THR A 254 -10.64 17.00 -36.41
C THR A 254 -11.76 17.01 -35.38
N GLU A 255 -11.62 16.26 -34.28
CA GLU A 255 -12.45 16.46 -33.09
C GLU A 255 -11.79 17.48 -32.17
N GLU A 256 -12.58 18.49 -31.79
CA GLU A 256 -12.21 19.57 -30.90
C GLU A 256 -11.82 19.03 -29.52
N GLY A 257 -10.62 19.41 -29.08
CA GLY A 257 -10.05 19.04 -27.80
C GLY A 257 -10.90 19.53 -26.64
N THR A 258 -11.32 18.59 -25.81
CA THR A 258 -11.62 18.87 -24.41
C THR A 258 -10.28 19.18 -23.74
N ASP A 259 -10.20 20.31 -23.04
CA ASP A 259 -9.00 20.71 -22.30
C ASP A 259 -8.70 19.64 -21.23
N ASP A 260 -7.82 18.68 -21.56
CA ASP A 260 -7.20 17.72 -20.63
C ASP A 260 -6.31 18.53 -19.66
N GLU A 261 -6.94 19.00 -18.59
CA GLU A 261 -6.29 19.68 -17.48
C GLU A 261 -5.41 18.69 -16.69
N GLY A 262 -4.19 18.49 -17.19
CA GLY A 262 -3.01 18.29 -16.37
C GLY A 262 -2.86 16.98 -15.58
N ASP A 263 -3.12 15.82 -16.17
CA ASP A 263 -2.71 14.55 -15.56
C ASP A 263 -1.17 14.52 -15.41
N VAL A 264 -0.71 14.44 -14.16
CA VAL A 264 0.71 14.30 -13.81
C VAL A 264 0.97 12.86 -13.40
N GLU A 265 1.87 12.19 -14.14
CA GLU A 265 2.29 10.82 -13.86
C GLU A 265 3.67 10.81 -13.18
N LEU A 266 3.82 10.05 -12.09
CA LEU A 266 5.14 9.70 -11.56
C LEU A 266 5.53 8.31 -12.06
N HIS A 267 6.66 8.22 -12.78
CA HIS A 267 7.25 6.96 -13.19
C HIS A 267 8.46 6.66 -12.32
N ILE A 268 8.39 5.60 -11.51
CA ILE A 268 9.53 5.07 -10.76
C ILE A 268 9.98 3.79 -11.45
N ARG A 269 11.22 3.76 -11.93
CA ARG A 269 11.85 2.58 -12.51
C ARG A 269 13.01 2.13 -11.66
N TYR A 270 13.09 0.83 -11.39
CA TYR A 270 14.29 0.27 -10.78
C TYR A 270 14.66 -1.08 -11.35
N THR A 271 15.95 -1.43 -11.23
CA THR A 271 16.50 -2.71 -11.67
C THR A 271 16.99 -3.53 -10.49
N ALA A 272 16.76 -4.84 -10.52
CA ALA A 272 17.31 -5.76 -9.55
C ALA A 272 18.83 -5.98 -9.78
N PRO A 273 19.63 -6.21 -8.72
CA PRO A 273 21.06 -6.46 -8.81
C PRO A 273 21.40 -7.65 -9.70
N ARG A 274 22.56 -7.58 -10.36
CA ARG A 274 23.07 -8.65 -11.22
C ARG A 274 23.40 -9.90 -10.40
N GLY A 275 22.50 -10.87 -10.37
CA GLY A 275 22.77 -12.21 -9.80
C GLY A 275 21.55 -12.93 -9.21
N SER A 276 20.56 -12.18 -8.70
CA SER A 276 19.43 -12.74 -7.96
C SER A 276 18.14 -12.91 -8.79
N SER A 277 18.06 -12.20 -9.91
CA SER A 277 17.13 -12.38 -11.02
C SER A 277 17.71 -11.49 -12.11
N ARG A 278 18.08 -11.98 -13.30
CA ARG A 278 18.80 -11.18 -14.32
C ARG A 278 18.05 -9.87 -14.63
N GLY A 279 18.42 -8.77 -13.96
CA GLY A 279 17.96 -7.41 -14.25
C GLY A 279 16.43 -7.20 -14.25
N ALA A 280 15.70 -7.85 -13.35
CA ALA A 280 14.24 -7.65 -13.27
C ALA A 280 13.92 -6.16 -13.15
N ARG A 281 12.97 -5.68 -13.96
CA ARG A 281 12.60 -4.26 -14.02
C ARG A 281 11.25 -4.06 -13.34
N VAL A 282 11.18 -3.06 -12.47
CA VAL A 282 9.89 -2.58 -11.97
C VAL A 282 9.63 -1.20 -12.54
N SER A 283 8.42 -0.97 -13.00
CA SER A 283 7.91 0.34 -13.38
C SER A 283 6.64 0.60 -12.56
N ILE A 284 6.65 1.67 -11.76
CA ILE A 284 5.48 2.12 -11.00
C ILE A 284 5.02 3.42 -11.62
N ARG A 285 3.77 3.45 -12.08
CA ARG A 285 3.07 4.62 -12.58
C ARG A 285 2.00 5.03 -11.58
N LEU A 286 2.21 6.17 -10.94
CA LEU A 286 1.18 6.84 -10.14
C LEU A 286 0.39 7.77 -11.07
N VAL A 287 -0.93 7.60 -11.10
CA VAL A 287 -1.85 8.47 -11.84
C VAL A 287 -2.77 9.15 -10.83
N CYS A 288 -2.68 10.48 -10.78
CA CYS A 288 -3.58 11.30 -9.99
C CYS A 288 -4.69 11.82 -10.91
N ALA A 289 -5.82 11.10 -10.98
CA ALA A 289 -6.94 11.53 -11.82
C ALA A 289 -7.73 12.65 -11.12
N GLU A 290 -7.84 13.80 -11.79
CA GLU A 290 -8.75 14.89 -11.41
C GLU A 290 -10.13 14.67 -12.06
N GLY A 291 -10.89 13.71 -11.54
CA GLY A 291 -12.27 13.46 -11.99
C GLY A 291 -13.24 13.40 -10.81
N PRO A 292 -14.52 13.84 -10.99
CA PRO A 292 -15.53 13.68 -9.95
C PRO A 292 -15.63 12.21 -9.58
N ALA A 293 -15.53 11.91 -8.28
CA ALA A 293 -15.73 10.57 -7.75
C ALA A 293 -17.10 10.04 -8.19
N GLY A 294 -17.11 9.18 -9.19
CA GLY A 294 -18.32 8.56 -9.71
C GLY A 294 -18.51 8.77 -11.21
N GLN A 295 -17.70 8.09 -12.02
CA GLN A 295 -18.08 7.49 -13.31
C GLN A 295 -16.86 6.83 -13.94
N SER A 296 -16.46 5.67 -13.41
CA SER A 296 -15.76 4.65 -14.20
C SER A 296 -16.01 3.30 -13.57
N ALA A 297 -16.46 2.36 -14.40
CA ALA A 297 -16.85 0.97 -14.11
C ALA A 297 -18.28 0.71 -13.56
N GLU A 298 -19.32 1.14 -14.27
CA GLU A 298 -20.61 0.40 -14.26
C GLU A 298 -21.22 0.37 -15.68
N SER A 299 -20.88 -0.66 -16.45
CA SER A 299 -21.75 -1.17 -17.52
C SER A 299 -22.35 -2.52 -17.06
N ARG A 300 -23.44 -2.42 -16.28
CA ARG A 300 -24.51 -3.40 -15.99
C ARG A 300 -24.15 -4.89 -15.85
N PRO A 301 -24.65 -5.51 -14.76
CA PRO A 301 -25.46 -6.71 -14.89
C PRO A 301 -26.87 -6.46 -14.34
N ALA A 302 -27.88 -6.89 -15.10
CA ALA A 302 -29.21 -7.10 -14.56
C ALA A 302 -29.20 -8.44 -13.81
N GLY A 303 -29.36 -8.42 -12.48
CA GLY A 303 -29.61 -9.64 -11.72
C GLY A 303 -29.13 -9.62 -10.26
N GLY A 304 -30.01 -9.19 -9.37
CA GLY A 304 -30.27 -9.72 -8.02
C GLY A 304 -29.14 -10.22 -7.09
N ALA A 305 -29.00 -9.47 -5.98
CA ALA A 305 -28.74 -9.93 -4.59
C ALA A 305 -27.31 -10.32 -4.14
N ASN A 306 -26.89 -9.65 -3.05
CA ASN A 306 -25.73 -9.89 -2.19
C ASN A 306 -24.32 -9.67 -2.77
N SER A 307 -24.02 -8.42 -3.14
CA SER A 307 -22.65 -7.97 -3.35
C SER A 307 -21.95 -7.69 -2.01
N GLN A 308 -21.29 -8.71 -1.44
CA GLN A 308 -20.20 -8.46 -0.49
C GLN A 308 -19.11 -7.69 -1.26
N ARG A 309 -18.99 -6.39 -0.99
CA ARG A 309 -17.99 -5.52 -1.61
C ARG A 309 -16.60 -6.01 -1.19
N ALA A 310 -15.76 -6.32 -2.18
CA ALA A 310 -14.35 -6.62 -1.96
C ALA A 310 -13.69 -5.47 -1.19
N LEU A 311 -13.09 -5.80 -0.04
CA LEU A 311 -12.39 -4.84 0.81
C LEU A 311 -11.08 -4.42 0.11
N PRO A 312 -10.78 -3.11 0.01
CA PRO A 312 -9.57 -2.66 -0.64
C PRO A 312 -8.34 -2.98 0.23
N LEU A 313 -7.31 -3.55 -0.38
CA LEU A 313 -6.00 -3.83 0.25
C LEU A 313 -5.16 -2.58 0.49
N LEU A 314 -5.55 -1.48 -0.15
CA LEU A 314 -5.03 -0.15 0.07
C LEU A 314 -6.13 0.65 0.78
N PRO A 315 -5.81 1.64 1.62
CA PRO A 315 -6.82 2.49 2.25
C PRO A 315 -7.81 3.07 1.23
N ASP A 316 -9.05 3.31 1.66
CA ASP A 316 -10.20 3.65 0.80
C ASP A 316 -9.87 4.59 -0.39
N GLY A 317 -10.34 4.22 -1.59
CA GLY A 317 -10.24 5.06 -2.80
C GLY A 317 -8.95 4.88 -3.63
N CYS A 318 -8.11 3.90 -3.32
CA CYS A 318 -6.98 3.53 -4.19
C CYS A 318 -7.26 2.20 -4.89
N SER A 319 -7.10 2.17 -6.22
CA SER A 319 -7.05 0.93 -6.98
C SER A 319 -5.66 0.73 -7.55
N TYR A 320 -5.24 -0.53 -7.64
CA TYR A 320 -3.98 -0.89 -8.26
C TYR A 320 -4.22 -1.96 -9.32
N HIS A 321 -3.44 -1.86 -10.40
CA HIS A 321 -3.39 -2.84 -11.46
C HIS A 321 -1.93 -3.21 -11.68
N ALA A 322 -1.60 -4.48 -11.47
CA ALA A 322 -0.24 -4.99 -11.56
C ALA A 322 -0.13 -5.99 -12.70
N ARG A 323 0.72 -5.74 -13.68
CA ARG A 323 1.12 -6.75 -14.68
C ARG A 323 2.50 -7.28 -14.33
N ILE A 324 2.60 -8.59 -14.19
CA ILE A 324 3.83 -9.31 -13.89
C ILE A 324 4.15 -10.18 -15.11
N THR A 325 5.26 -9.86 -15.77
CA THR A 325 5.82 -10.68 -16.86
C THR A 325 6.83 -11.65 -16.27
N CYS A 326 6.68 -12.94 -16.56
CA CYS A 326 7.54 -14.00 -16.07
C CYS A 326 8.21 -14.75 -17.25
N GLU A 327 9.16 -15.64 -16.93
CA GLU A 327 9.91 -16.43 -17.92
C GLU A 327 9.03 -17.24 -18.89
N ARG A 328 7.89 -17.77 -18.42
CA ARG A 328 7.01 -18.67 -19.16
C ARG A 328 5.56 -18.20 -19.22
N GLY A 329 5.31 -16.90 -19.05
CA GLY A 329 3.95 -16.37 -19.08
C GLY A 329 3.81 -15.01 -18.41
N SER A 330 2.58 -14.63 -18.14
CA SER A 330 2.26 -13.37 -17.48
C SER A 330 1.07 -13.50 -16.55
N ALA A 331 0.99 -12.60 -15.57
CA ALA A 331 -0.15 -12.46 -14.70
C ALA A 331 -0.53 -10.98 -14.55
N VAL A 332 -1.81 -10.73 -14.33
CA VAL A 332 -2.41 -9.43 -14.09
C VAL A 332 -3.24 -9.52 -12.83
N ILE A 333 -2.95 -8.69 -11.83
CA ILE A 333 -3.72 -8.58 -10.59
C ILE A 333 -4.49 -7.27 -10.58
N SER A 334 -5.79 -7.37 -10.33
CA SER A 334 -6.73 -6.27 -10.18
C SER A 334 -7.35 -6.34 -8.78
N GLY A 335 -6.59 -5.92 -7.76
CA GLY A 335 -7.02 -5.99 -6.36
C GLY A 335 -6.75 -7.33 -5.65
N SER A 336 -7.48 -7.59 -4.55
CA SER A 336 -7.21 -8.71 -3.62
C SER A 336 -7.59 -10.09 -4.14
N HIS A 337 -8.63 -10.17 -4.96
CA HIS A 337 -9.30 -11.43 -5.27
C HIS A 337 -9.35 -11.73 -6.77
N GLN A 338 -8.77 -10.89 -7.62
CA GLN A 338 -8.80 -11.12 -9.06
C GLN A 338 -7.38 -11.27 -9.60
N ILE A 339 -7.18 -12.35 -10.34
CA ILE A 339 -5.95 -12.61 -11.08
C ILE A 339 -6.29 -13.18 -12.46
N HIS A 340 -5.70 -12.59 -13.49
CA HIS A 340 -5.74 -13.12 -14.85
C HIS A 340 -4.33 -13.57 -15.20
N TRP A 341 -4.16 -14.72 -15.82
CA TRP A 341 -2.82 -15.20 -16.19
C TRP A 341 -2.84 -16.03 -17.46
N SER A 342 -1.68 -16.11 -18.09
CA SER A 342 -1.44 -16.92 -19.28
C SER A 342 -0.06 -17.55 -19.20
N SER A 343 0.05 -18.81 -19.60
CA SER A 343 1.32 -19.53 -19.69
C SER A 343 1.65 -19.84 -21.15
N MET A 344 2.95 -19.89 -21.48
CA MET A 344 3.43 -20.25 -22.81
C MET A 344 3.20 -21.73 -23.15
N ASP A 345 3.12 -22.59 -22.12
CA ASP A 345 2.97 -24.05 -22.29
C ASP A 345 1.51 -24.45 -22.57
N ASP A 346 0.56 -23.67 -22.05
CA ASP A 346 -0.88 -23.84 -22.30
C ASP A 346 -1.25 -23.03 -23.54
N ASN A 347 -1.41 -23.69 -24.68
CA ASN A 347 -1.66 -23.13 -26.02
C ASN A 347 -2.75 -22.02 -26.04
N SER A 348 -2.37 -20.79 -25.68
CA SER A 348 -3.13 -19.53 -25.63
C SER A 348 -4.39 -19.45 -24.75
N THR A 349 -4.54 -20.25 -23.69
CA THR A 349 -5.72 -20.09 -22.80
C THR A 349 -5.43 -19.07 -21.71
N GLU A 350 -5.88 -17.83 -21.89
CA GLU A 350 -5.96 -16.86 -20.81
C GLU A 350 -6.95 -17.39 -19.76
N THR A 351 -6.52 -17.42 -18.50
CA THR A 351 -7.32 -17.89 -17.37
C THR A 351 -7.60 -16.73 -16.45
N GLU A 352 -8.88 -16.55 -16.10
CA GLU A 352 -9.33 -15.60 -15.08
C GLU A 352 -9.79 -16.37 -13.84
N GLU A 353 -9.30 -15.98 -12.68
CA GLU A 353 -9.66 -16.59 -11.40
C GLU A 353 -10.19 -15.53 -10.44
N ASP A 354 -11.33 -15.86 -9.82
CA ASP A 354 -11.96 -15.10 -8.75
C ASP A 354 -11.78 -15.83 -7.43
N LEU A 355 -11.07 -15.19 -6.51
CA LEU A 355 -10.60 -15.74 -5.26
C LEU A 355 -11.41 -15.22 -4.06
N ARG A 356 -12.63 -14.71 -4.27
CA ARG A 356 -13.47 -14.19 -3.17
C ARG A 356 -13.85 -15.23 -2.12
N ASP A 357 -13.83 -16.51 -2.50
CA ASP A 357 -14.11 -17.63 -1.59
C ASP A 357 -12.87 -18.06 -0.78
N ASP A 358 -11.67 -17.54 -1.12
CA ASP A 358 -10.44 -17.81 -0.36
C ASP A 358 -10.42 -17.05 0.97
N GLN A 359 -9.54 -17.49 1.88
CA GLN A 359 -9.41 -16.82 3.18
C GLN A 359 -8.94 -15.37 3.01
N PRO A 360 -9.61 -14.39 3.66
CA PRO A 360 -9.17 -13.01 3.63
C PRO A 360 -7.75 -12.85 4.17
N GLY A 361 -6.97 -11.95 3.58
CA GLY A 361 -5.56 -11.79 3.92
C GLY A 361 -5.30 -11.47 5.40
N GLN A 362 -6.21 -10.74 6.06
CA GLN A 362 -6.09 -10.43 7.49
C GLN A 362 -6.24 -11.67 8.37
N VAL A 363 -7.05 -12.66 7.96
CA VAL A 363 -7.15 -13.95 8.66
C VAL A 363 -5.82 -14.69 8.55
N VAL A 364 -5.26 -14.76 7.34
CA VAL A 364 -3.98 -15.45 7.07
C VAL A 364 -2.84 -14.79 7.84
N MET A 365 -2.76 -13.46 7.81
CA MET A 365 -1.76 -12.68 8.52
C MET A 365 -1.84 -12.88 10.04
N LEU A 366 -3.04 -12.80 10.62
CA LEU A 366 -3.24 -13.05 12.06
C LEU A 366 -2.87 -14.49 12.45
N ASP A 367 -3.19 -15.48 11.63
CA ASP A 367 -2.77 -16.87 11.86
C ASP A 367 -1.24 -17.00 11.82
N HIS A 368 -0.58 -16.39 10.83
CA HIS A 368 0.89 -16.39 10.72
C HIS A 368 1.54 -15.73 11.94
N PHE A 369 1.02 -14.57 12.37
CA PHE A 369 1.47 -13.89 13.58
C PHE A 369 1.29 -14.77 14.82
N CYS A 370 0.11 -15.35 15.03
CA CYS A 370 -0.15 -16.21 16.19
C CYS A 370 0.75 -17.45 16.22
N ARG A 371 0.96 -18.08 15.05
CA ARG A 371 1.89 -19.21 14.92
C ARG A 371 3.33 -18.79 15.23
N ARG A 372 3.74 -17.57 14.85
CA ARG A 372 5.04 -17.02 15.22
C ARG A 372 5.17 -16.75 16.72
N VAL A 373 4.11 -16.22 17.37
CA VAL A 373 4.06 -15.96 18.82
C VAL A 373 4.29 -17.23 19.63
N VAL A 374 3.76 -18.38 19.18
CA VAL A 374 3.96 -19.68 19.85
C VAL A 374 5.26 -20.40 19.45
N GLY A 375 6.17 -19.73 18.74
CA GLY A 375 7.49 -20.27 18.35
C GLY A 375 7.57 -20.92 16.97
N GLY A 376 6.55 -20.77 16.13
CA GLY A 376 6.56 -21.27 14.76
C GLY A 376 7.62 -20.58 13.87
N LEU A 377 8.16 -21.33 12.91
CA LEU A 377 9.14 -20.85 11.93
C LEU A 377 8.48 -20.37 10.63
N ILE A 378 7.42 -19.57 10.77
CA ILE A 378 6.71 -19.01 9.62
C ILE A 378 7.32 -17.66 9.27
N PRO A 379 7.63 -17.39 7.98
CA PRO A 379 8.08 -16.08 7.57
C PRO A 379 6.96 -15.07 7.77
N VAL A 380 7.26 -14.02 8.54
CA VAL A 380 6.38 -12.85 8.74
C VAL A 380 7.15 -11.61 8.33
N ALA A 381 6.42 -10.55 7.99
CA ALA A 381 7.03 -9.23 7.79
C ALA A 381 7.76 -8.77 9.05
N SER A 382 8.79 -7.95 8.88
CA SER A 382 9.56 -7.37 9.97
C SER A 382 9.70 -5.86 9.80
N ILE A 383 10.10 -5.15 10.85
CA ILE A 383 10.40 -3.71 10.75
C ILE A 383 11.47 -3.41 9.70
N GLN A 384 12.42 -4.33 9.47
CA GLN A 384 13.42 -4.16 8.40
C GLN A 384 12.78 -4.05 7.01
N ASP A 385 11.64 -4.68 6.79
CA ASP A 385 10.92 -4.56 5.52
C ASP A 385 10.37 -3.14 5.33
N VAL A 386 9.87 -2.52 6.40
CA VAL A 386 9.43 -1.12 6.38
C VAL A 386 10.63 -0.18 6.18
N CYS A 387 11.74 -0.40 6.89
CA CYS A 387 12.97 0.40 6.71
C CYS A 387 13.42 0.42 5.24
N ARG A 388 13.35 -0.73 4.55
CA ARG A 388 13.67 -0.82 3.11
C ARG A 388 12.66 -0.06 2.24
N SER A 389 11.38 -0.08 2.58
CA SER A 389 10.37 0.72 1.87
C SER A 389 10.55 2.23 2.09
N VAL A 390 11.02 2.64 3.26
CA VAL A 390 11.39 4.05 3.52
C VAL A 390 12.59 4.45 2.66
N GLN A 391 13.66 3.64 2.66
CA GLN A 391 14.81 3.87 1.77
C GLN A 391 14.39 3.96 0.30
N PHE A 392 13.39 3.16 -0.08
CA PHE A 392 12.81 3.22 -1.41
C PHE A 392 12.21 4.59 -1.75
N VAL A 393 11.38 5.11 -0.86
CA VAL A 393 10.78 6.45 -1.03
C VAL A 393 11.84 7.54 -1.03
N GLU A 394 12.81 7.47 -0.12
CA GLU A 394 13.88 8.46 0.00
C GLU A 394 14.70 8.54 -1.28
N ALA A 395 15.14 7.41 -1.82
CA ALA A 395 15.90 7.41 -3.05
C ALA A 395 15.05 7.87 -4.25
N ALA A 396 13.73 7.64 -4.27
CA ALA A 396 12.86 8.07 -5.37
C ALA A 396 12.74 9.59 -5.35
N THR A 397 12.60 10.16 -4.16
CA THR A 397 12.62 11.60 -3.91
C THR A 397 13.97 12.22 -4.30
N SER A 398 15.10 11.57 -3.96
CA SER A 398 16.43 12.00 -4.40
C SER A 398 16.59 11.97 -5.91
N SER A 399 16.10 10.92 -6.59
CA SER A 399 16.17 10.84 -8.05
C SER A 399 15.34 11.94 -8.73
N LEU A 400 14.13 12.23 -8.22
CA LEU A 400 13.29 13.32 -8.73
C LEU A 400 13.95 14.70 -8.56
N SER A 401 14.51 14.97 -7.38
CA SER A 401 15.15 16.26 -7.08
C SER A 401 16.46 16.49 -7.84
N THR A 402 17.21 15.42 -8.15
CA THR A 402 18.47 15.49 -8.89
C THR A 402 18.30 15.34 -10.39
N GLY A 403 17.15 14.84 -10.86
CA GLY A 403 16.90 14.49 -12.26
C GLY A 403 17.82 13.39 -12.78
N SER A 404 18.41 12.60 -11.89
CA SER A 404 19.39 11.55 -12.21
C SER A 404 19.04 10.25 -11.51
N ALA A 405 19.48 9.13 -12.09
CA ALA A 405 19.35 7.84 -11.44
C ALA A 405 20.20 7.79 -10.16
N VAL A 406 19.64 7.23 -9.09
CA VAL A 406 20.30 7.06 -7.79
C VAL A 406 20.61 5.58 -7.58
N SER A 407 21.85 5.28 -7.18
CA SER A 407 22.26 3.94 -6.75
C SER A 407 21.67 3.64 -5.37
N PHE A 408 21.11 2.45 -5.19
CA PHE A 408 20.86 1.92 -3.85
C PHE A 408 22.13 1.31 -3.33
N ASP A 409 22.77 1.98 -2.38
CA ASP A 409 23.85 1.36 -1.63
C ASP A 409 23.28 0.16 -0.86
N GLN A 410 23.84 -1.02 -1.13
CA GLN A 410 23.44 -2.28 -0.49
C GLN A 410 23.90 -2.39 0.97
N GLU A 411 24.56 -1.36 1.51
CA GLU A 411 25.02 -1.36 2.89
C GLU A 411 23.88 -0.97 3.82
N HIS A 412 23.20 -1.98 4.38
CA HIS A 412 23.05 -2.23 5.83
C HIS A 412 22.08 -3.40 6.09
#